data_AF-A0A5A9YXF8-F1
#
_entry.id   AF-A0A5A9YXF8-F1
#
_cell.length_a   1.000
_cell.length_b   1.000
_cell.length_c   1.000
_cell.angle_alpha   90.00
_cell.angle_beta   90.00
_cell.angle_gamma   90.00
#
_symmetry.space_group_name_H-M   'P 1'
#
loop_
_entity.id
_entity.type
_entity.pdbx_description
1 polymer ?
#
loop_
_entity_poly.entity_id
_entity_poly.type
_entity_poly.pdbx_seq_one_letter_code
_entity_poly.pdbx_strand_id
1 'polypeptide(L)'
;MATTFYRHWRDVPESTWRWPNFSPAEIACRGSGKLLVNEPALDKLQALGDRLGKPLIVRSAYRSPEHNRAVGGATRSKHLDGAAFDIAMANHDPVAFEAAAREVGFLGFEFYPRSGFIHVDLGPARQWGERFPVRATAFATETPPAREVLADSRTMKGGGAAGAATLGAAGVEVAQSVLAETQTAILPLVPYLDTLRWVFIAVALGGIAVTIYARLDDWKRGQR
;
A
#
# COMPACT_ATOMS: atom_id res chain seq x y z
N MET A 1 -16.94 6.62 29.18
CA MET A 1 -16.56 7.06 27.82
C MET A 1 -17.26 6.14 26.84
N ALA A 2 -18.03 6.68 25.90
CA ALA A 2 -18.74 5.86 24.93
C ALA A 2 -17.73 5.34 23.90
N THR A 3 -17.54 4.03 23.89
CA THR A 3 -16.78 3.35 22.84
C THR A 3 -17.68 2.37 22.12
N THR A 4 -17.69 2.41 20.78
CA THR A 4 -18.49 1.50 19.96
C THR A 4 -17.58 0.70 19.04
N PHE A 5 -17.71 -0.62 19.09
CA PHE A 5 -16.90 -1.51 18.27
C PHE A 5 -17.68 -2.01 17.05
N TYR A 6 -17.02 -2.01 15.90
CA TYR A 6 -17.51 -2.57 14.65
C TYR A 6 -16.55 -3.63 14.14
N ARG A 7 -17.09 -4.76 13.66
CA ARG A 7 -16.29 -5.86 13.10
C ARG A 7 -15.56 -5.43 11.83
N HIS A 8 -16.18 -4.53 11.07
CA HIS A 8 -15.57 -3.88 9.93
C HIS A 8 -16.05 -2.42 9.83
N TRP A 9 -15.22 -1.50 9.34
CA TRP A 9 -15.58 -0.07 9.20
C TRP A 9 -16.74 0.17 8.25
N ARG A 10 -17.02 -0.77 7.34
CA ARG A 10 -18.18 -0.73 6.44
C ARG A 10 -19.50 -0.98 7.15
N ASP A 11 -19.45 -1.50 8.37
CA ASP A 11 -20.65 -1.79 9.17
C ASP A 11 -21.15 -0.53 9.92
N VAL A 12 -20.44 0.60 9.79
CA VAL A 12 -20.83 1.87 10.41
C VAL A 12 -22.01 2.46 9.65
N PRO A 13 -23.18 2.67 10.29
CA PRO A 13 -24.28 3.37 9.64
C PRO A 13 -23.89 4.81 9.32
N GLU A 14 -24.13 5.26 8.09
CA GLU A 14 -23.77 6.62 7.65
C GLU A 14 -24.35 7.71 8.57
N SER A 15 -25.56 7.50 9.10
CA SER A 15 -26.24 8.42 10.01
C SER A 15 -25.57 8.59 11.38
N THR A 16 -24.63 7.72 11.74
CA THR A 16 -23.97 7.74 13.06
C THR A 16 -22.60 8.42 13.04
N TRP A 17 -22.02 8.64 11.87
CA TRP A 17 -20.68 9.23 11.75
C TRP A 17 -20.75 10.75 11.82
N ARG A 18 -20.13 11.35 12.85
CA ARG A 18 -20.26 12.79 13.15
C ARG A 18 -18.99 13.62 12.92
N TRP A 19 -17.89 13.01 12.46
CA TRP A 19 -16.60 13.67 12.27
C TRP A 19 -16.31 13.87 10.78
N PRO A 20 -16.74 14.99 10.17
CA PRO A 20 -16.70 15.19 8.72
C PRO A 20 -15.28 15.27 8.13
N ASN A 21 -14.25 15.53 8.95
CA ASN A 21 -12.87 15.56 8.48
C ASN A 21 -12.27 14.17 8.27
N PHE A 22 -12.96 13.11 8.70
CA PHE A 22 -12.46 11.74 8.66
C PHE A 22 -13.52 10.80 8.14
N SER A 23 -13.09 9.71 7.52
CA SER A 23 -13.94 8.57 7.19
C SER A 23 -13.76 7.44 8.21
N PRO A 24 -14.75 6.54 8.37
CA PRO A 24 -14.58 5.32 9.16
C PRO A 24 -13.36 4.49 8.74
N ALA A 25 -13.05 4.46 7.45
CA ALA A 25 -11.92 3.71 6.91
C ALA A 25 -10.55 4.26 7.37
N GLU A 26 -10.41 5.59 7.48
CA GLU A 26 -9.19 6.23 7.97
C GLU A 26 -8.91 5.96 9.45
N ILE A 27 -9.98 5.79 10.24
CA ILE A 27 -9.89 5.53 11.68
C ILE A 27 -9.77 4.02 11.98
N ALA A 28 -10.17 3.17 11.05
CA ALA A 28 -10.15 1.73 11.23
C ALA A 28 -8.72 1.15 11.29
N CYS A 29 -8.63 -0.04 11.87
CA CYS A 29 -7.41 -0.82 11.90
C CYS A 29 -7.00 -1.24 10.48
N ARG A 30 -5.87 -0.72 9.99
CA ARG A 30 -5.35 -1.02 8.65
C ARG A 30 -5.11 -2.51 8.40
N GLY A 31 -4.78 -3.27 9.43
CA GLY A 31 -4.52 -4.71 9.30
C GLY A 31 -5.77 -5.59 9.28
N SER A 32 -6.89 -5.16 9.87
CA SER A 32 -8.06 -6.03 10.06
C SER A 32 -9.40 -5.43 9.62
N GLY A 33 -9.45 -4.13 9.28
CA GLY A 33 -10.68 -3.40 8.96
C GLY A 33 -11.60 -3.16 10.16
N LYS A 34 -11.33 -3.77 11.32
CA LYS A 34 -12.04 -3.54 12.58
C LYS A 34 -11.96 -2.07 12.99
N LEU A 35 -13.00 -1.54 13.60
CA LEU A 35 -13.06 -0.15 14.05
C LEU A 35 -13.50 -0.11 15.51
N LEU A 36 -12.81 0.69 16.32
CA LEU A 36 -13.26 1.08 17.65
C LEU A 36 -13.42 2.59 17.64
N VAL A 37 -14.67 3.04 17.68
CA VAL A 37 -15.04 4.45 17.78
C VAL A 37 -14.88 4.85 19.24
N ASN A 38 -13.98 5.77 19.53
CA ASN A 38 -13.85 6.41 20.84
C ASN A 38 -14.27 7.87 20.68
N GLU A 39 -15.49 8.21 21.06
CA GLU A 39 -16.07 9.52 20.73
C GLU A 39 -15.24 10.69 21.27
N PRO A 40 -14.81 10.70 22.56
CA PRO A 40 -13.96 11.77 23.07
C PRO A 40 -12.62 11.95 22.31
N ALA A 41 -12.04 10.86 21.81
CA ALA A 41 -10.79 10.92 21.04
C ALA A 41 -11.02 11.49 19.64
N LEU A 42 -12.11 11.09 18.99
CA LEU A 42 -12.46 11.59 17.66
C LEU A 42 -12.95 13.04 17.70
N ASP A 43 -13.65 13.46 18.77
CA ASP A 43 -14.03 14.86 18.98
C ASP A 43 -12.78 15.77 19.02
N LYS A 44 -11.72 15.32 19.70
CA LYS A 44 -10.44 16.03 19.76
C LYS A 44 -9.70 16.02 18.43
N LEU A 45 -9.72 14.89 17.72
CA LEU A 45 -9.11 14.79 16.39
C LEU A 45 -9.82 15.72 15.38
N GLN A 46 -11.16 15.79 15.44
CA GLN A 46 -11.97 16.70 14.65
C GLN A 46 -11.64 18.16 14.96
N ALA A 47 -11.63 18.54 16.23
CA ALA A 47 -11.24 19.88 16.65
C ALA A 47 -9.81 20.24 16.21
N LEU A 48 -8.88 19.28 16.20
CA LEU A 48 -7.52 19.48 15.69
C LEU A 48 -7.52 19.78 14.18
N GLY A 49 -8.26 19.00 13.40
CA GLY A 49 -8.41 19.22 11.95
C GLY A 49 -9.01 20.59 11.65
N ASP A 50 -10.08 20.96 12.37
CA ASP A 50 -10.75 22.26 12.22
C ASP A 50 -9.82 23.42 12.56
N ARG A 51 -9.02 23.29 13.63
CA ARG A 51 -8.06 24.31 14.07
C ARG A 51 -6.91 24.51 13.08
N LEU A 52 -6.40 23.42 12.49
CA LEU A 52 -5.28 23.49 11.55
C LEU A 52 -5.72 23.91 10.15
N GLY A 53 -7.02 23.81 9.83
CA GLY A 53 -7.58 24.21 8.53
C GLY A 53 -7.02 23.42 7.35
N LYS A 54 -6.40 22.26 7.61
CA LYS A 54 -5.76 21.39 6.64
C LYS A 54 -6.05 19.94 6.99
N PRO A 55 -6.24 19.05 5.99
CA PRO A 55 -6.50 17.64 6.25
C PRO A 55 -5.40 16.99 7.11
N LEU A 56 -5.78 16.19 8.10
CA LEU A 56 -4.83 15.37 8.84
C LEU A 56 -4.64 14.05 8.12
N ILE A 57 -3.41 13.74 7.71
CA ILE A 57 -3.10 12.46 7.08
C ILE A 57 -2.92 11.40 8.18
N VAL A 58 -3.99 10.67 8.48
CA VAL A 58 -4.01 9.62 9.52
C VAL A 58 -3.27 8.38 9.03
N ARG A 59 -2.09 8.10 9.58
CA ARG A 59 -1.32 6.89 9.29
C ARG A 59 -1.80 5.69 10.08
N SER A 60 -2.25 5.89 11.30
CA SER A 60 -2.76 4.84 12.19
C SER A 60 -3.69 5.46 13.22
N ALA A 61 -4.75 4.75 13.57
CA ALA A 61 -5.74 5.15 14.56
C ALA A 61 -6.06 3.96 15.46
N TYR A 62 -7.22 3.32 15.35
CA TYR A 62 -7.44 2.08 16.10
C TYR A 62 -6.52 0.95 15.59
N ARG A 63 -5.94 0.16 16.50
CA ARG A 63 -5.28 -1.11 16.15
C ARG A 63 -5.97 -2.26 16.86
N SER A 64 -6.35 -3.30 16.12
CA SER A 64 -6.80 -4.53 16.76
C SER A 64 -5.64 -5.20 17.52
N PRO A 65 -5.90 -6.01 18.55
CA PRO A 65 -4.84 -6.65 19.33
C PRO A 65 -3.88 -7.47 18.48
N GLU A 66 -4.39 -8.15 17.45
CA GLU A 66 -3.59 -8.94 16.51
C GLU A 66 -2.66 -8.04 15.69
N HIS A 67 -3.20 -6.96 15.12
CA HIS A 67 -2.41 -6.02 14.33
C HIS A 67 -1.37 -5.28 15.17
N ASN A 68 -1.74 -4.86 16.39
CA ASN A 68 -0.82 -4.21 17.33
C ASN A 68 0.37 -5.11 17.64
N ARG A 69 0.15 -6.41 17.90
CA ARG A 69 1.26 -7.38 18.10
C ARG A 69 2.11 -7.54 16.84
N ALA A 70 1.47 -7.67 15.67
CA ALA A 70 2.17 -7.87 14.40
C ALA A 70 3.13 -6.72 14.05
N VAL A 71 2.79 -5.48 14.42
CA VAL A 71 3.64 -4.30 14.20
C VAL A 71 4.58 -4.00 15.38
N GLY A 72 4.68 -4.89 16.37
CA GLY A 72 5.54 -4.69 17.56
C GLY A 72 5.04 -3.58 18.50
N GLY A 73 3.76 -3.26 18.48
CA GLY A 73 3.16 -2.24 19.33
C GLY A 73 3.15 -2.62 20.81
N ALA A 74 3.24 -1.61 21.68
CA ALA A 74 3.22 -1.80 23.13
C ALA A 74 1.95 -2.51 23.62
N THR A 75 2.07 -3.31 24.69
CA THR A 75 0.97 -4.09 25.28
C THR A 75 -0.14 -3.20 25.85
N ARG A 76 0.20 -1.99 26.30
CA ARG A 76 -0.75 -0.97 26.80
C ARG A 76 -0.87 0.22 25.84
N SER A 77 -0.76 -0.03 24.54
CA SER A 77 -0.84 1.02 23.51
C SER A 77 -2.23 1.67 23.49
N LYS A 78 -2.27 3.00 23.40
CA LYS A 78 -3.52 3.77 23.30
C LYS A 78 -4.26 3.57 21.97
N HIS A 79 -3.58 3.04 20.96
CA HIS A 79 -4.23 2.57 19.73
C HIS A 79 -5.22 1.41 19.97
N LEU A 80 -4.99 0.58 20.99
CA LEU A 80 -5.91 -0.51 21.37
C LEU A 80 -7.23 0.03 21.95
N ASP A 81 -7.20 1.25 22.50
CA ASP A 81 -8.33 1.93 23.12
C ASP A 81 -9.07 2.86 22.13
N GLY A 82 -8.62 2.92 20.86
CA GLY A 82 -9.10 3.90 19.88
C GLY A 82 -8.78 5.35 20.27
N ALA A 83 -7.82 5.56 21.18
CA ALA A 83 -7.54 6.84 21.81
C ALA A 83 -6.19 7.45 21.37
N ALA A 84 -5.63 6.97 20.26
CA ALA A 84 -4.37 7.43 19.72
C ALA A 84 -4.38 7.52 18.19
N PHE A 85 -3.62 8.48 17.67
CA PHE A 85 -3.53 8.77 16.25
C PHE A 85 -2.08 9.07 15.86
N ASP A 86 -1.59 8.40 14.82
CA ASP A 86 -0.32 8.70 14.18
C ASP A 86 -0.60 9.61 12.97
N ILE A 87 -0.20 10.88 13.04
CA ILE A 87 -0.49 11.88 12.00
C ILE A 87 0.78 12.21 11.23
N ALA A 88 0.74 12.08 9.90
CA ALA A 88 1.88 12.42 9.06
C ALA A 88 2.17 13.92 9.08
N MET A 89 3.44 14.28 9.23
CA MET A 89 3.92 15.67 9.19
C MET A 89 4.30 16.08 7.76
N ALA A 90 3.68 15.48 6.74
CA ALA A 90 3.98 15.78 5.34
C ALA A 90 3.41 17.13 4.91
N ASN A 91 2.26 17.52 5.47
CA ASN A 91 1.50 18.73 5.11
C ASN A 91 1.25 19.68 6.30
N HIS A 92 1.95 19.46 7.42
CA HIS A 92 1.86 20.28 8.63
C HIS A 92 3.24 20.73 9.10
N ASP A 93 3.29 21.97 9.61
CA ASP A 93 4.42 22.41 10.43
C ASP A 93 4.38 21.66 11.78
N PRO A 94 5.43 20.91 12.16
CA PRO A 94 5.40 20.08 13.37
C PRO A 94 5.22 20.88 14.67
N VAL A 95 5.72 22.13 14.72
CA VAL A 95 5.64 22.97 15.92
C VAL A 95 4.21 23.50 16.09
N ALA A 96 3.62 24.02 15.02
CA ALA A 96 2.23 24.47 15.01
C ALA A 96 1.26 23.30 15.27
N PHE A 97 1.54 22.12 14.70
CA PHE A 97 0.76 20.91 14.95
C PHE A 97 0.80 20.51 16.43
N GLU A 98 1.98 20.45 17.06
CA GLU A 98 2.11 20.10 18.47
C GLU A 98 1.32 21.09 19.36
N ALA A 99 1.48 22.40 19.11
CA ALA A 99 0.77 23.43 19.86
C ALA A 99 -0.75 23.26 19.76
N ALA A 100 -1.27 23.11 18.53
CA ALA A 100 -2.70 22.90 18.28
C ALA A 100 -3.22 21.61 18.94
N ALA A 101 -2.47 20.52 18.86
CA ALA A 101 -2.84 19.23 19.47
C ALA A 101 -2.93 19.33 21.01
N ARG A 102 -2.02 20.08 21.64
CA ARG A 102 -2.08 20.33 23.09
C ARG A 102 -3.29 21.16 23.47
N GLU A 103 -3.61 22.19 22.69
CA GLU A 103 -4.75 23.09 22.96
C GLU A 103 -6.10 22.36 22.88
N VAL A 104 -6.25 21.38 21.97
CA VAL A 104 -7.47 20.54 21.91
C VAL A 104 -7.47 19.42 22.94
N GLY A 105 -6.40 19.28 23.73
CA GLY A 105 -6.32 18.41 24.90
C GLY A 105 -5.78 17.00 24.64
N PHE A 106 -4.91 16.81 23.64
CA PHE A 106 -4.03 15.64 23.61
C PHE A 106 -2.92 15.80 24.67
N LEU A 107 -2.54 14.69 25.30
CA LEU A 107 -1.64 14.69 26.47
C LEU A 107 -0.38 13.85 26.23
N GLY A 108 -0.52 12.73 25.52
CA GLY A 108 0.61 11.89 25.13
C GLY A 108 1.13 12.27 23.75
N PHE A 109 2.45 12.41 23.64
CA PHE A 109 3.14 12.77 22.40
C PHE A 109 4.34 11.86 22.17
N GLU A 110 4.48 11.31 20.97
CA GLU A 110 5.72 10.65 20.55
C GLU A 110 6.14 11.15 19.16
N PHE A 111 7.41 11.58 19.03
CA PHE A 111 7.92 12.24 17.84
C PHE A 111 8.80 11.28 17.01
N TYR A 112 8.43 11.07 15.75
CA TYR A 112 9.13 10.19 14.83
C TYR A 112 9.60 10.93 13.56
N PRO A 113 10.60 11.83 13.64
CA PRO A 113 11.03 12.64 12.50
C PRO A 113 11.53 11.79 11.32
N ARG A 114 12.27 10.70 11.60
CA ARG A 114 12.75 9.77 10.57
C ARG A 114 11.61 9.04 9.85
N SER A 115 10.51 8.79 10.54
CA SER A 115 9.33 8.15 9.95
C SER A 115 8.30 9.16 9.43
N GLY A 116 8.45 10.45 9.72
CA GLY A 116 7.62 11.53 9.21
C GLY A 116 6.24 11.67 9.86
N PHE A 117 6.06 11.26 11.11
CA PHE A 117 4.77 11.41 11.81
C PHE A 117 4.95 11.79 13.29
N ILE A 118 3.87 12.31 13.88
CA ILE A 118 3.73 12.52 15.33
C ILE A 118 2.59 11.65 15.82
N HIS A 119 2.84 10.90 16.91
CA HIS A 119 1.84 10.18 17.66
C HIS A 119 1.20 11.13 18.69
N VAL A 120 -0.13 11.16 18.74
CA VAL A 120 -0.91 11.88 19.77
C VAL A 120 -1.93 10.97 20.42
N ASP A 121 -2.11 11.06 21.74
CA ASP A 121 -3.08 10.24 22.47
C ASP A 121 -3.65 10.88 23.75
N LEU A 122 -4.70 10.28 24.29
CA LEU A 122 -5.41 10.71 25.51
C LEU A 122 -4.97 9.98 26.79
N GLY A 123 -3.84 9.28 26.77
CA GLY A 123 -3.24 8.71 27.97
C GLY A 123 -2.67 9.77 28.92
N PRO A 124 -1.97 9.35 29.98
CA PRO A 124 -1.28 10.28 30.87
C PRO A 124 -0.31 11.18 30.11
N ALA A 125 -0.15 12.42 30.59
CA ALA A 125 0.75 13.40 30.02
C ALA A 125 2.19 12.85 29.96
N ARG A 126 2.71 12.71 28.74
CA ARG A 126 4.04 12.18 28.48
C ARG A 126 4.54 12.64 27.13
N GLN A 127 5.86 12.66 26.99
CA GLN A 127 6.51 12.96 25.72
C GLN A 127 7.71 12.03 25.52
N TRP A 128 7.90 11.56 24.29
CA TRP A 128 9.04 10.71 23.90
C TRP A 128 9.53 11.02 22.48
N GLY A 129 10.80 10.72 22.19
CA GLY A 129 11.39 10.88 20.88
C GLY A 129 12.06 12.23 20.63
N GLU A 130 12.62 12.38 19.43
CA GLU A 130 13.32 13.58 19.01
C GLU A 130 12.35 14.54 18.30
N ARG A 131 12.41 15.83 18.63
CA ARG A 131 11.60 16.83 17.94
C ARG A 131 11.97 16.91 16.46
N PHE A 132 10.99 17.27 15.65
CA PHE A 132 11.23 17.58 14.24
C PHE A 132 12.13 18.82 14.12
N PRO A 133 13.03 18.86 13.13
CA PRO A 133 13.76 20.08 12.81
C PRO A 133 12.76 21.17 12.39
N VAL A 134 13.07 22.42 12.75
CA VAL A 134 12.29 23.58 12.33
C VAL A 134 12.29 23.66 10.80
N ARG A 135 11.12 23.93 10.22
CA ARG A 135 10.94 24.03 8.78
C ARG A 135 10.57 25.46 8.39
N ALA A 136 11.01 25.88 7.21
CA ALA A 136 10.61 27.17 6.64
C ALA A 136 9.16 27.17 6.13
N THR A 137 8.63 25.99 5.79
CA THR A 137 7.23 25.82 5.34
C THR A 137 6.57 24.65 6.05
N ALA A 138 5.24 24.62 6.03
CA ALA A 138 4.44 23.54 6.58
C ALA A 138 4.54 22.22 5.80
N PHE A 139 5.11 22.23 4.60
CA PHE A 139 5.28 21.01 3.80
C PHE A 139 6.66 20.40 4.03
N ALA A 140 6.70 19.08 4.16
CA ALA A 140 7.97 18.37 4.14
C ALA A 140 8.63 18.54 2.77
N THR A 141 9.95 18.70 2.74
CA THR A 141 10.71 18.68 1.48
C THR A 141 10.47 17.34 0.80
N GLU A 142 10.00 17.35 -0.44
CA GLU A 142 9.87 16.13 -1.23
C GLU A 142 11.26 15.51 -1.41
N THR A 143 11.44 14.30 -0.90
CA THR A 143 12.59 13.48 -1.28
C THR A 143 12.35 13.07 -2.73
N PRO A 144 13.24 13.43 -3.68
CA PRO A 144 13.11 12.97 -5.05
C PRO A 144 12.98 11.45 -5.03
N PRO A 145 12.06 10.84 -5.79
CA PRO A 145 11.98 9.39 -5.86
C PRO A 145 13.38 8.88 -6.20
N ALA A 146 13.85 7.88 -5.46
CA ALA A 146 15.06 7.16 -5.84
C ALA A 146 14.84 6.77 -7.30
N ARG A 147 15.65 7.31 -8.22
CA ARG A 147 15.55 6.97 -9.64
C ARG A 147 15.55 5.45 -9.70
N GLU A 148 14.43 4.86 -10.07
CA GLU A 148 14.42 3.43 -10.38
C GLU A 148 15.42 3.28 -11.52
N VAL A 149 16.52 2.58 -11.24
CA VAL A 149 17.42 2.14 -12.28
C VAL A 149 16.60 1.12 -13.07
N LEU A 150 15.88 1.59 -14.08
CA LEU A 150 14.99 0.79 -14.94
C LEU A 150 15.70 -0.46 -15.49
N ALA A 151 17.04 -0.43 -15.60
CA ALA A 151 17.87 -1.56 -16.00
C ALA A 151 17.83 -2.77 -15.04
N ASP A 152 17.51 -2.57 -13.75
CA ASP A 152 17.42 -3.65 -12.76
C ASP A 152 16.02 -4.25 -12.61
N SER A 153 15.03 -3.68 -13.31
CA SER A 153 13.67 -4.18 -13.29
C SER A 153 13.57 -5.54 -14.02
N ARG A 154 13.20 -6.59 -13.28
CA ARG A 154 12.95 -7.95 -13.84
C ARG A 154 11.85 -7.96 -14.91
N THR A 155 10.96 -6.96 -14.87
CA THR A 155 9.91 -6.70 -15.86
C THR A 155 10.46 -6.33 -17.23
N MET A 156 11.61 -5.64 -17.31
CA MET A 156 12.26 -5.30 -18.59
C MET A 156 13.07 -6.47 -19.18
N LYS A 157 13.59 -7.39 -18.36
CA LYS A 157 14.32 -8.58 -18.84
C LYS A 157 13.45 -9.56 -19.65
N GLY A 158 12.13 -9.55 -19.47
CA GLY A 158 11.19 -10.36 -20.26
C GLY A 158 10.59 -9.66 -21.48
N GLY A 159 10.79 -8.35 -21.63
CA GLY A 159 10.18 -7.50 -22.65
C GLY A 159 11.19 -6.95 -23.66
N GLY A 160 12.16 -7.76 -24.09
CA GLY A 160 13.29 -7.32 -24.93
C GLY A 160 12.94 -6.75 -26.31
N ALA A 161 11.67 -6.74 -26.73
CA ALA A 161 11.26 -6.24 -28.06
C ALA A 161 10.68 -4.82 -28.07
N ALA A 162 10.19 -4.29 -26.95
CA ALA A 162 9.44 -3.02 -26.94
C ALA A 162 10.27 -1.77 -26.54
N GLY A 163 11.46 -1.96 -25.99
CA GLY A 163 12.26 -0.88 -25.37
C GLY A 163 13.36 -0.26 -26.23
N ALA A 164 13.48 -0.58 -27.51
CA ALA A 164 14.63 -0.18 -28.33
C ALA A 164 14.55 1.25 -28.93
N ALA A 165 13.49 2.01 -28.67
CA ALA A 165 13.21 3.24 -29.43
C ALA A 165 13.76 4.56 -28.86
N THR A 166 14.49 4.55 -27.73
CA THR A 166 14.97 5.80 -27.08
C THR A 166 16.48 5.89 -26.97
N LEU A 167 17.17 5.81 -28.10
CA LEU A 167 18.62 5.63 -28.09
C LEU A 167 19.38 6.85 -28.62
N GLY A 168 20.04 7.56 -27.70
CA GLY A 168 21.31 8.24 -27.96
C GLY A 168 22.46 7.22 -28.06
N ALA A 169 23.71 7.68 -28.18
CA ALA A 169 24.88 6.85 -28.54
C ALA A 169 25.03 5.51 -27.79
N ALA A 170 24.70 5.46 -26.49
CA ALA A 170 24.76 4.23 -25.68
C ALA A 170 23.75 3.14 -26.10
N GLY A 171 22.71 3.51 -26.84
CA GLY A 171 21.70 2.56 -27.29
C GLY A 171 22.06 1.78 -28.55
N VAL A 172 22.89 2.34 -29.41
CA VAL A 172 23.33 1.64 -30.63
C VAL A 172 24.08 0.35 -30.27
N GLU A 173 24.89 0.38 -29.21
CA GLU A 173 25.61 -0.78 -28.71
C GLU A 173 24.66 -1.84 -28.12
N VAL A 174 23.63 -1.42 -27.38
CA VAL A 174 22.61 -2.33 -26.82
C VAL A 174 21.76 -2.96 -27.93
N ALA A 175 21.42 -2.20 -28.97
CA ALA A 175 20.69 -2.74 -30.12
C ALA A 175 21.52 -3.78 -30.89
N GLN A 176 22.83 -3.55 -31.03
CA GLN A 176 23.73 -4.48 -31.72
C GLN A 176 23.95 -5.78 -30.93
N SER A 177 24.09 -5.71 -29.59
CA SER A 177 24.28 -6.91 -28.76
C SER A 177 23.02 -7.78 -28.75
N VAL A 178 21.84 -7.19 -28.63
CA VAL A 178 20.55 -7.91 -28.69
C VAL A 178 20.38 -8.57 -30.06
N LEU A 179 20.72 -7.89 -31.15
CA LEU A 179 20.62 -8.45 -32.49
C LEU A 179 21.56 -9.66 -32.69
N ALA A 180 22.79 -9.58 -32.16
CA ALA A 180 23.78 -10.65 -32.24
C ALA A 180 23.38 -11.88 -31.40
N GLU A 181 22.87 -11.67 -30.18
CA GLU A 181 22.35 -12.76 -29.34
C GLU A 181 21.11 -13.42 -29.96
N THR A 182 20.22 -12.63 -30.56
CA THR A 182 19.02 -13.15 -31.21
C THR A 182 19.37 -13.98 -32.45
N GLN A 183 20.35 -13.56 -33.25
CA GLN A 183 20.79 -14.31 -34.43
C GLN A 183 21.46 -15.64 -34.05
N THR A 184 22.31 -15.66 -33.02
CA THR A 184 23.00 -16.89 -32.59
C THR A 184 22.04 -17.91 -31.96
N ALA A 185 20.98 -17.45 -31.30
CA ALA A 185 19.97 -18.33 -30.72
C ALA A 185 18.98 -18.88 -31.76
N ILE A 186 18.59 -18.08 -32.76
CA ILE A 186 17.53 -18.45 -33.70
C ILE A 186 18.06 -19.25 -34.90
N LEU A 187 19.22 -18.89 -35.45
CA LEU A 187 19.74 -19.50 -36.69
C LEU A 187 19.86 -21.05 -36.64
N PRO A 188 20.30 -21.68 -35.53
CA PRO A 188 20.37 -23.15 -35.44
C PRO A 188 19.00 -23.83 -35.43
N LEU A 189 17.94 -23.10 -35.06
CA LEU A 189 16.57 -23.62 -34.96
C LEU A 189 15.82 -23.52 -36.30
N VAL A 190 16.24 -22.65 -37.21
CA VAL A 190 15.58 -22.40 -38.50
C VAL A 190 15.27 -23.68 -39.28
N PRO A 191 16.18 -24.66 -39.41
CA PRO A 191 15.89 -25.90 -40.14
C PRO A 191 14.81 -26.78 -39.48
N TYR A 192 14.57 -26.60 -38.17
CA TYR A 192 13.64 -27.40 -37.38
C TYR A 192 12.28 -26.71 -37.19
N LEU A 193 12.15 -25.42 -37.53
CA LEU A 193 10.91 -24.67 -37.32
C LEU A 193 9.73 -25.30 -38.07
N ASP A 194 9.96 -25.80 -39.28
CA ASP A 194 8.89 -26.43 -40.06
C ASP A 194 8.47 -27.79 -39.47
N THR A 195 9.44 -28.59 -39.03
CA THR A 195 9.18 -29.85 -38.33
C THR A 195 8.44 -29.61 -37.01
N LEU A 196 8.88 -28.62 -36.21
CA LEU A 196 8.22 -28.23 -34.96
C LEU A 196 6.79 -27.76 -35.22
N ARG A 197 6.55 -26.97 -36.26
CA ARG A 197 5.20 -26.54 -36.67
C ARG A 197 4.28 -27.74 -36.90
N TRP A 198 4.72 -28.72 -37.68
CA TRP A 198 3.91 -29.92 -37.94
C TRP A 198 3.73 -30.80 -36.72
N VAL A 199 4.74 -30.92 -35.85
CA VAL A 199 4.62 -31.62 -34.57
C VAL A 199 3.58 -30.97 -33.66
N PHE A 200 3.59 -29.64 -33.51
CA PHE A 200 2.60 -28.93 -32.71
C PHE A 200 1.18 -29.10 -33.26
N ILE A 201 1.01 -29.03 -34.59
CA ILE A 201 -0.29 -29.27 -35.23
C ILE A 201 -0.76 -30.71 -34.95
N ALA A 202 0.10 -31.71 -35.08
CA ALA A 202 -0.23 -33.10 -34.82
C ALA A 202 -0.64 -33.35 -33.35
N VAL A 203 0.10 -32.77 -32.40
CA VAL A 203 -0.21 -32.87 -30.95
C VAL A 203 -1.55 -32.20 -30.64
N ALA A 204 -1.81 -31.01 -31.19
CA ALA A 204 -3.07 -30.30 -31.00
C ALA A 204 -4.26 -31.10 -31.54
N LEU A 205 -4.14 -31.65 -32.77
CA LEU A 205 -5.19 -32.48 -33.37
C LEU A 205 -5.41 -33.78 -32.59
N GLY A 206 -4.35 -34.41 -32.08
CA GLY A 206 -4.44 -35.58 -31.20
C GLY A 206 -5.21 -35.28 -29.91
N GLY A 207 -4.92 -34.16 -29.26
CA GLY A 207 -5.64 -33.71 -28.06
C GLY A 207 -7.14 -33.47 -28.31
N ILE A 208 -7.48 -32.87 -29.44
CA ILE A 208 -8.88 -32.67 -29.88
C ILE A 208 -9.57 -34.02 -30.13
N ALA A 209 -8.91 -34.96 -30.79
CA ALA A 209 -9.47 -36.29 -31.05
C ALA A 209 -9.75 -37.06 -29.74
N VAL A 210 -8.83 -36.99 -28.76
CA VAL A 210 -9.00 -37.63 -27.44
C VAL A 210 -10.18 -37.01 -26.68
N THR A 211 -10.34 -35.69 -26.71
CA THR A 211 -11.47 -35.03 -26.04
C THR A 211 -12.81 -35.37 -26.70
N ILE A 212 -12.86 -35.45 -28.03
CA ILE A 212 -14.07 -35.90 -28.75
C ILE A 212 -14.38 -37.37 -28.42
N TYR A 213 -13.38 -38.24 -28.41
CA TYR A 213 -13.55 -39.66 -28.07
C TYR A 213 -14.07 -39.85 -26.65
N ALA A 214 -13.45 -39.20 -25.66
CA ALA A 214 -13.89 -39.25 -24.27
C ALA A 214 -15.36 -38.80 -24.13
N ARG A 215 -15.73 -37.71 -24.83
CA ARG A 215 -17.10 -37.19 -24.82
C ARG A 215 -18.12 -38.16 -25.42
N LEU A 216 -17.75 -38.91 -26.47
CA LEU A 216 -18.59 -39.93 -27.10
C LEU A 216 -18.71 -41.21 -26.24
N ASP A 217 -17.63 -41.62 -25.57
CA ASP A 217 -17.63 -42.77 -24.65
C ASP A 217 -18.52 -42.51 -23.42
N ASP A 218 -18.41 -41.33 -22.81
CA ASP A 218 -19.28 -40.92 -21.70
C ASP A 218 -20.77 -40.94 -22.09
N TRP A 219 -21.09 -40.49 -23.32
CA TRP A 219 -22.45 -40.52 -23.84
C TRP A 219 -22.99 -41.94 -24.03
N LYS A 220 -22.16 -42.87 -24.53
CA LYS A 220 -22.54 -44.29 -24.68
C LYS A 220 -22.72 -45.00 -23.34
N ARG A 221 -22.00 -44.58 -22.29
CA ARG A 221 -22.07 -45.17 -20.95
C ARG A 221 -23.16 -44.59 -20.05
N GLY A 222 -23.94 -43.61 -20.54
CA GLY A 222 -25.06 -43.02 -19.81
C GLY A 222 -24.66 -42.25 -18.55
N GLN A 223 -23.38 -41.87 -18.42
CA GLN A 223 -22.89 -41.09 -17.29
C GLN A 223 -23.03 -39.61 -17.62
N ARG A 224 -23.95 -38.93 -16.94
CA ARG A 224 -24.03 -37.46 -16.89
C ARG A 224 -23.70 -36.99 -15.49
#